data_AF-A0A3A8HA76-F1
#
_entry.id   AF-A0A3A8HA76-F1
#
_cell.length_a   1.000
_cell.length_b   1.000
_cell.length_c   1.000
_cell.angle_alpha   90.00
_cell.angle_beta   90.00
_cell.angle_gamma   90.00
#
_symmetry.space_group_name_H-M   'P 1'
#
loop_
_entity.id
_entity.type
_entity.pdbx_description
1 polymer ?
#
loop_
_entity_poly.entity_id
_entity_poly.type
_entity_poly.pdbx_seq_one_letter_code
_entity_poly.pdbx_strand_id
1 'polypeptide(L)'
;MQDIRGFPARLGALLLPGALLMALPQSAAASAQVKPDATVAGMERLTHRRVFFGHQSVGGNILDGVRGLPNAPGSKTPAIVEVKDANATIAPGTLAHALVGQNEQPETKLAHFEQLLDGGVAKQVDVALVKFCYIDFTSSTDAKSLFEKYRATLVGLKSRHPGVTFVHVTAPLTTVQRGAKAWFNELRGRAVFGVGENVSREAFNALMRQTYGGKEPLFDLAALESSRPDGTRETYEVNGRAYPAMVPAYSDDGGHLNAQGQARVASALVTFLAALPEAPAAAKAGP
;
A
#
# COMPACT_ATOMS: atom_id res chain seq x y z
N MET A 1 -8.79 -31.01 -74.73
CA MET A 1 -8.32 -30.01 -73.75
C MET A 1 -9.11 -30.29 -72.48
N GLN A 2 -8.59 -31.09 -71.54
CA GLN A 2 -7.76 -30.59 -70.40
C GLN A 2 -8.41 -29.34 -69.78
N ASP A 3 -8.72 -29.24 -68.50
CA ASP A 3 -8.38 -30.01 -67.30
C ASP A 3 -9.12 -29.24 -66.17
N ILE A 4 -9.61 -29.82 -65.06
CA ILE A 4 -8.95 -29.86 -63.74
C ILE A 4 -9.91 -29.41 -62.61
N ARG A 5 -10.09 -30.34 -61.66
CA ARG A 5 -10.17 -30.22 -60.17
C ARG A 5 -11.35 -29.50 -59.48
N GLY A 6 -11.88 -30.20 -58.46
CA GLY A 6 -12.13 -29.60 -57.13
C GLY A 6 -13.34 -30.09 -56.33
N PHE A 7 -13.18 -31.16 -55.53
CA PHE A 7 -13.88 -31.39 -54.23
C PHE A 7 -13.38 -30.36 -53.17
N PRO A 8 -13.82 -30.31 -51.88
CA PRO A 8 -14.99 -30.82 -51.10
C PRO A 8 -15.69 -29.65 -50.31
N ALA A 9 -16.73 -29.77 -49.46
CA ALA A 9 -16.73 -30.11 -48.02
C ALA A 9 -18.06 -29.57 -47.39
N ARG A 10 -18.92 -30.36 -46.73
CA ARG A 10 -18.99 -30.74 -45.30
C ARG A 10 -19.02 -29.61 -44.24
N LEU A 11 -20.15 -29.57 -43.52
CA LEU A 11 -20.47 -29.17 -42.14
C LEU A 11 -19.87 -27.88 -41.55
N GLY A 12 -20.77 -26.98 -41.14
CA GLY A 12 -20.50 -25.96 -40.11
C GLY A 12 -21.72 -25.78 -39.21
N ALA A 13 -21.69 -26.41 -38.03
CA ALA A 13 -22.55 -26.05 -36.91
C ALA A 13 -21.81 -24.97 -36.10
N LEU A 14 -22.41 -23.79 -35.93
CA LEU A 14 -21.87 -22.73 -35.09
C LEU A 14 -22.69 -22.63 -33.80
N LEU A 15 -22.13 -23.16 -32.72
CA LEU A 15 -22.57 -22.90 -31.34
C LEU A 15 -22.02 -21.54 -30.91
N LEU A 16 -22.89 -20.60 -30.57
CA LEU A 16 -22.54 -19.36 -29.88
C LEU A 16 -22.59 -19.61 -28.36
N PRO A 17 -21.49 -19.45 -27.61
CA PRO A 17 -21.59 -19.32 -26.16
C PRO A 17 -21.91 -17.86 -25.80
N GLY A 18 -23.03 -17.67 -25.11
CA GLY A 18 -23.42 -16.40 -24.50
C GLY A 18 -22.42 -15.99 -23.44
N ALA A 19 -21.85 -14.79 -23.59
CA ALA A 19 -21.09 -14.13 -22.54
C ALA A 19 -22.09 -13.48 -21.56
N LEU A 20 -22.39 -14.18 -20.48
CA LEU A 20 -23.05 -13.60 -19.30
C LEU A 20 -22.04 -12.66 -18.63
N LEU A 21 -22.17 -11.34 -18.85
CA LEU A 21 -21.45 -10.35 -18.06
C LEU A 21 -21.97 -10.40 -16.62
N MET A 22 -21.28 -11.16 -15.76
CA MET A 22 -21.40 -11.00 -14.33
C MET A 22 -20.67 -9.71 -13.92
N ALA A 23 -21.44 -8.64 -13.73
CA ALA A 23 -20.95 -7.47 -13.02
C ALA A 23 -20.61 -7.88 -11.58
N LEU A 24 -19.32 -7.97 -11.27
CA LEU A 24 -18.87 -8.16 -9.89
C LEU A 24 -19.22 -6.88 -9.10
N PRO A 25 -19.80 -7.00 -7.90
CA PRO A 25 -20.06 -5.83 -7.06
C PRO A 25 -18.72 -5.21 -6.68
N GLN A 26 -18.61 -3.89 -6.87
CA GLN A 26 -17.50 -3.10 -6.33
C GLN A 26 -17.46 -3.30 -4.82
N SER A 27 -16.49 -4.06 -4.32
CA SER A 27 -16.18 -4.06 -2.89
C SER A 27 -15.91 -2.62 -2.47
N ALA A 28 -16.69 -2.14 -1.49
CA ALA A 28 -16.52 -0.86 -0.84
C ALA A 28 -15.20 -0.86 -0.04
N ALA A 29 -14.07 -0.79 -0.74
CA ALA A 29 -12.79 -0.44 -0.16
C ALA A 29 -12.80 1.08 0.05
N ALA A 30 -12.68 1.48 1.30
CA ALA A 30 -12.76 2.86 1.82
C ALA A 30 -12.23 3.94 0.86
N SER A 31 -13.13 4.54 0.06
CA SER A 31 -12.86 5.77 -0.70
C SER A 31 -13.58 6.99 -0.14
N ALA A 32 -14.14 6.89 1.07
CA ALA A 32 -14.79 8.02 1.71
C ALA A 32 -13.73 9.01 2.23
N GLN A 33 -13.88 10.28 1.86
CA GLN A 33 -13.15 11.38 2.49
C GLN A 33 -13.30 11.27 4.01
N VAL A 34 -12.20 11.06 4.70
CA VAL A 34 -12.20 10.91 6.16
C VAL A 34 -12.66 12.24 6.78
N LYS A 35 -13.67 12.16 7.65
CA LYS A 35 -14.20 13.35 8.33
C LYS A 35 -13.17 13.87 9.34
N PRO A 36 -12.96 15.20 9.46
CA PRO A 36 -12.04 15.79 10.43
C PRO A 36 -12.23 15.26 11.87
N ASP A 37 -13.49 15.08 12.31
CA ASP A 37 -13.81 14.56 13.65
C ASP A 37 -13.27 13.14 13.89
N ALA A 38 -13.31 12.27 12.87
CA ALA A 38 -12.77 10.92 12.97
C ALA A 38 -11.24 10.92 13.10
N THR A 39 -10.57 11.90 12.48
CA THR A 39 -9.12 12.06 12.58
C THR A 39 -8.73 12.54 13.97
N VAL A 40 -9.42 13.55 14.54
CA VAL A 40 -9.16 14.03 15.89
C VAL A 40 -9.40 12.93 16.93
N ALA A 41 -10.53 12.23 16.86
CA ALA A 41 -10.81 11.10 17.74
C ALA A 41 -9.81 9.95 17.54
N GLY A 42 -9.29 9.78 16.32
CA GLY A 42 -8.25 8.80 16.02
C GLY A 42 -6.93 9.13 16.70
N MET A 43 -6.51 10.40 16.67
CA MET A 43 -5.29 10.86 17.36
C MET A 43 -5.36 10.57 18.85
N GLU A 44 -6.48 10.87 19.49
CA GLU A 44 -6.68 10.58 20.92
C GLU A 44 -6.59 9.07 21.21
N ARG A 45 -7.28 8.22 20.42
CA ARG A 45 -7.19 6.75 20.60
C ARG A 45 -5.78 6.21 20.46
N LEU A 46 -4.98 6.78 19.55
CA LEU A 46 -3.59 6.36 19.37
C LEU A 46 -2.70 6.69 20.57
N THR A 47 -3.12 7.57 21.49
CA THR A 47 -2.39 7.81 22.76
C THR A 47 -2.43 6.62 23.72
N HIS A 48 -3.25 5.61 23.43
CA HIS A 48 -3.34 4.36 24.20
C HIS A 48 -2.73 3.17 23.47
N ARG A 49 -2.13 3.38 22.30
CA ARG A 49 -1.54 2.33 21.47
C ARG A 49 -0.03 2.50 21.34
N ARG A 50 0.65 1.40 21.09
CA ARG A 50 2.02 1.37 20.61
C ARG A 50 2.01 0.79 19.20
N VAL A 51 2.35 1.63 18.23
CA VAL A 51 2.37 1.27 16.81
C VAL A 51 3.83 1.28 16.35
N PHE A 52 4.27 0.27 15.61
CA PHE A 52 5.58 0.25 14.97
C PHE A 52 5.47 0.28 13.45
N PHE A 53 6.06 1.30 12.83
CA PHE A 53 6.07 1.49 11.39
C PHE A 53 7.47 1.33 10.80
N GLY A 54 7.72 0.19 10.13
CA GLY A 54 8.91 -0.01 9.32
C GLY A 54 8.74 0.63 7.95
N HIS A 55 9.54 1.64 7.62
CA HIS A 55 9.43 2.33 6.35
C HIS A 55 10.74 2.92 5.84
N GLN A 56 10.67 3.55 4.67
CA GLN A 56 11.66 4.47 4.11
C GLN A 56 10.90 5.61 3.40
N SER A 57 11.62 6.66 2.99
CA SER A 57 11.16 7.74 2.08
C SER A 57 9.71 8.19 2.36
N VAL A 58 8.72 7.86 1.52
CA VAL A 58 7.29 8.25 1.65
C VAL A 58 6.70 7.99 3.04
N GLY A 59 7.23 7.01 3.79
CA GLY A 59 6.77 6.78 5.17
C GLY A 59 7.08 7.95 6.10
N GLY A 60 8.21 8.62 5.90
CA GLY A 60 8.53 9.89 6.56
C GLY A 60 7.52 10.98 6.22
N ASN A 61 7.14 11.12 4.94
CA ASN A 61 6.11 12.08 4.54
C ASN A 61 4.76 11.80 5.23
N ILE A 62 4.38 10.53 5.36
CA ILE A 62 3.15 10.16 6.08
C ILE A 62 3.25 10.60 7.54
N LEU A 63 4.39 10.37 8.21
CA LEU A 63 4.60 10.79 9.59
C LEU A 63 4.64 12.31 9.75
N ASP A 64 5.22 13.04 8.80
CA ASP A 64 5.16 14.51 8.77
C ASP A 64 3.71 15.00 8.64
N GLY A 65 2.92 14.32 7.80
CA GLY A 65 1.48 14.53 7.74
C GLY A 65 0.80 14.31 9.09
N VAL A 66 1.14 13.23 9.82
CA VAL A 66 0.57 12.96 11.16
C VAL A 66 0.94 14.07 12.15
N ARG A 67 2.17 14.58 12.12
CA ARG A 67 2.60 15.75 12.93
C ARG A 67 1.77 16.99 12.62
N GLY A 68 1.42 17.18 11.35
CA GLY A 68 0.67 18.34 10.86
C GLY A 68 -0.85 18.23 11.00
N LEU A 69 -1.41 17.10 11.49
CA LEU A 69 -2.85 16.96 11.64
C LEU A 69 -3.41 17.89 12.74
N PRO A 70 -4.61 18.46 12.55
CA PRO A 70 -5.25 19.28 13.57
C PRO A 70 -5.59 18.44 14.81
N ASN A 71 -5.42 19.04 15.98
CA ASN A 71 -5.80 18.46 17.26
C ASN A 71 -6.63 19.46 18.04
N ALA A 72 -7.60 18.96 18.82
CA ALA A 72 -8.38 19.84 19.69
C ALA A 72 -7.47 20.44 20.78
N PRO A 73 -7.69 21.70 21.18
CA PRO A 73 -6.93 22.32 22.26
C PRO A 73 -6.96 21.46 23.53
N GLY A 74 -5.77 21.11 24.05
CA GLY A 74 -5.64 20.28 25.24
C GLY A 74 -5.72 18.76 25.01
N SER A 75 -6.04 18.30 23.79
CA SER A 75 -5.98 16.87 23.45
C SER A 75 -4.55 16.37 23.35
N LYS A 76 -4.33 15.15 23.84
CA LYS A 76 -3.06 14.45 23.69
C LYS A 76 -2.93 13.86 22.28
N THR A 77 -1.70 13.79 21.79
CA THR A 77 -1.35 13.17 20.51
C THR A 77 -0.32 12.06 20.73
N PRO A 78 -0.27 11.04 19.85
CA PRO A 78 0.76 10.03 19.95
C PRO A 78 2.13 10.66 19.70
N ALA A 79 3.12 10.26 20.50
CA ALA A 79 4.51 10.60 20.24
C ALA A 79 4.98 9.89 18.96
N ILE A 80 5.77 10.55 18.13
CA ILE A 80 6.40 9.92 16.96
C ILE A 80 7.90 9.79 17.24
N VAL A 81 8.37 8.56 17.39
CA VAL A 81 9.73 8.27 17.87
C VAL A 81 10.43 7.32 16.90
N GLU A 82 11.62 7.69 16.46
CA GLU A 82 12.48 6.79 15.68
C GLU A 82 13.14 5.75 16.61
N VAL A 83 13.02 4.48 16.25
CA VAL A 83 13.61 3.33 16.92
C VAL A 83 14.80 2.86 16.08
N LYS A 84 16.00 2.95 16.65
CA LYS A 84 17.26 2.59 15.97
C LYS A 84 17.75 1.19 16.28
N ASP A 85 17.30 0.61 17.39
CA ASP A 85 17.65 -0.74 17.82
C ASP A 85 16.44 -1.43 18.46
N ALA A 86 16.47 -2.77 18.50
CA ALA A 86 15.33 -3.57 18.96
C ALA A 86 15.08 -3.51 20.48
N ASN A 87 16.02 -2.96 21.25
CA ASN A 87 15.95 -2.86 22.71
C ASN A 87 15.40 -1.50 23.17
N ALA A 88 15.15 -0.56 22.25
CA ALA A 88 14.58 0.73 22.59
C ALA A 88 13.22 0.56 23.28
N THR A 89 13.04 1.27 24.40
CA THR A 89 11.78 1.28 25.15
C THR A 89 10.73 2.11 24.40
N ILE A 90 9.58 1.50 24.09
CA ILE A 90 8.45 2.13 23.42
C ILE A 90 7.35 2.43 24.45
N ALA A 91 7.24 3.70 24.85
CA ALA A 91 6.22 4.15 25.80
C ALA A 91 4.79 3.99 25.23
N PRO A 92 3.75 3.82 26.07
CA PRO A 92 2.36 3.92 25.61
C PRO A 92 2.10 5.23 24.85
N GLY A 93 1.20 5.18 23.86
CA GLY A 93 0.87 6.36 23.06
C GLY A 93 1.97 6.76 22.09
N THR A 94 2.70 5.78 21.55
CA THR A 94 3.82 6.03 20.64
C THR A 94 3.57 5.38 19.28
N LEU A 95 3.67 6.19 18.23
CA LEU A 95 3.92 5.75 16.88
C LEU A 95 5.45 5.66 16.70
N ALA A 96 5.99 4.51 17.05
CA ALA A 96 7.39 4.18 16.85
C ALA A 96 7.62 3.90 15.35
N HIS A 97 8.77 4.30 14.82
CA HIS A 97 9.11 4.02 13.43
C HIS A 97 10.58 3.70 13.25
N ALA A 98 10.93 2.97 12.20
CA ALA A 98 12.32 2.70 11.85
C ALA A 98 12.53 2.81 10.34
N LEU A 99 13.72 3.29 9.97
CA LEU A 99 14.20 3.22 8.60
C LEU A 99 14.68 1.80 8.29
N VAL A 100 13.81 0.97 7.73
CA VAL A 100 14.09 -0.45 7.50
C VAL A 100 14.75 -0.70 6.14
N GLY A 101 15.69 -1.66 6.12
CA GLY A 101 16.44 -2.07 4.93
C GLY A 101 17.02 -0.93 4.08
N GLN A 102 17.21 -1.24 2.81
CA GLN A 102 17.75 -0.32 1.80
C GLN A 102 16.73 -0.13 0.67
N ASN A 103 16.68 1.08 0.09
CA ASN A 103 15.90 1.31 -1.13
C ASN A 103 16.42 0.45 -2.28
N GLU A 104 15.52 0.10 -3.21
CA GLU A 104 15.80 -0.76 -4.37
C GLU A 104 16.10 -2.23 -4.02
N GLN A 105 16.10 -2.56 -2.72
CA GLN A 105 16.32 -3.91 -2.19
C GLN A 105 15.19 -4.29 -1.21
N PRO A 106 13.96 -4.53 -1.71
CA PRO A 106 12.78 -4.71 -0.86
C PRO A 106 12.92 -5.87 0.15
N GLU A 107 13.63 -6.94 -0.19
CA GLU A 107 13.88 -8.06 0.72
C GLU A 107 14.66 -7.65 1.97
N THR A 108 15.58 -6.70 1.86
CA THR A 108 16.33 -6.18 3.02
C THR A 108 15.42 -5.42 3.99
N LYS A 109 14.33 -4.83 3.49
CA LYS A 109 13.31 -4.17 4.32
C LYS A 109 12.53 -5.19 5.14
N LEU A 110 12.18 -6.32 4.53
CA LEU A 110 11.54 -7.43 5.23
C LEU A 110 12.45 -8.02 6.29
N ALA A 111 13.70 -8.33 5.94
CA ALA A 111 14.67 -8.91 6.86
C ALA A 111 14.97 -7.99 8.05
N HIS A 112 15.16 -6.68 7.82
CA HIS A 112 15.41 -5.73 8.90
C HIS A 112 14.16 -5.54 9.78
N PHE A 113 12.96 -5.48 9.18
CA PHE A 113 11.71 -5.41 9.95
C PHE A 113 11.51 -6.65 10.84
N GLU A 114 11.78 -7.84 10.30
CA GLU A 114 11.75 -9.11 11.04
C GLU A 114 12.74 -9.10 12.20
N GLN A 115 13.99 -8.69 11.95
CA GLN A 115 15.02 -8.57 12.98
C GLN A 115 14.62 -7.64 14.13
N LEU A 116 14.01 -6.48 13.84
CA LEU A 116 13.58 -5.54 14.88
C LEU A 116 12.44 -6.13 15.73
N LEU A 117 11.46 -6.78 15.09
CA LEU A 117 10.35 -7.41 15.80
C LEU A 117 10.79 -8.59 16.66
N ASP A 118 11.53 -9.54 16.09
CA ASP A 118 12.07 -10.69 16.82
C ASP A 118 13.07 -10.25 17.91
N GLY A 119 13.78 -9.13 17.69
CA GLY A 119 14.74 -8.57 18.63
C GLY A 119 14.15 -7.91 19.87
N GLY A 120 12.84 -7.67 19.93
CA GLY A 120 12.18 -7.14 21.14
C GLY A 120 11.05 -6.16 20.90
N VAL A 121 10.99 -5.53 19.72
CA VAL A 121 9.93 -4.55 19.41
C VAL A 121 8.55 -5.19 19.48
N ALA A 122 8.39 -6.44 19.03
CA ALA A 122 7.11 -7.14 19.04
C ALA A 122 6.54 -7.37 20.45
N LYS A 123 7.39 -7.41 21.49
CA LYS A 123 6.95 -7.55 22.89
C LYS A 123 6.37 -6.26 23.45
N GLN A 124 6.64 -5.14 22.78
CA GLN A 124 6.27 -3.82 23.26
C GLN A 124 5.04 -3.27 22.53
N VAL A 125 4.82 -3.64 21.27
CA VAL A 125 3.86 -2.97 20.39
C VAL A 125 2.54 -3.73 20.22
N ASP A 126 1.45 -2.99 20.04
CA ASP A 126 0.13 -3.56 19.75
C ASP A 126 -0.07 -3.81 18.26
N VAL A 127 0.52 -2.94 17.42
CA VAL A 127 0.34 -2.94 15.98
C VAL A 127 1.70 -2.80 15.31
N ALA A 128 1.95 -3.57 14.26
CA ALA A 128 3.13 -3.43 13.43
C ALA A 128 2.76 -3.37 11.94
N LEU A 129 3.40 -2.48 11.21
CA LEU A 129 3.24 -2.33 9.77
C LEU A 129 4.58 -2.11 9.10
N VAL A 130 4.76 -2.71 7.93
CA VAL A 130 5.90 -2.48 7.07
C VAL A 130 5.40 -2.09 5.69
N LYS A 131 6.04 -1.10 5.09
CA LYS A 131 5.78 -0.74 3.69
C LYS A 131 7.04 -0.82 2.85
N PHE A 132 6.84 -1.14 1.57
CA PHE A 132 7.82 -0.84 0.53
C PHE A 132 7.72 0.63 0.08
N CYS A 133 8.70 1.06 -0.71
CA CYS A 133 8.76 2.35 -1.36
C CYS A 133 8.48 2.20 -2.85
N TYR A 134 8.12 3.29 -3.54
CA TYR A 134 7.91 3.24 -4.98
C TYR A 134 9.20 2.81 -5.69
N ILE A 135 10.36 3.26 -5.21
CA ILE A 135 11.67 2.97 -5.82
C ILE A 135 12.12 1.51 -5.66
N ASP A 136 11.43 0.72 -4.82
CA ASP A 136 11.72 -0.72 -4.72
C ASP A 136 11.16 -1.53 -5.91
N PHE A 137 10.44 -0.87 -6.82
CA PHE A 137 9.81 -1.48 -7.98
C PHE A 137 10.33 -0.86 -9.27
N THR A 138 10.77 -1.73 -10.16
CA THR A 138 11.10 -1.44 -11.57
C THR A 138 10.03 -2.05 -12.49
N SER A 139 10.08 -1.70 -13.77
CA SER A 139 9.24 -2.35 -14.80
C SER A 139 9.51 -3.85 -14.99
N SER A 140 10.64 -4.37 -14.49
CA SER A 140 11.03 -5.78 -14.55
C SER A 140 10.81 -6.55 -13.25
N THR A 141 10.24 -5.91 -12.22
CA THR A 141 10.03 -6.56 -10.91
C THR A 141 9.07 -7.73 -11.03
N ASP A 142 9.48 -8.91 -10.56
CA ASP A 142 8.59 -10.05 -10.36
C ASP A 142 7.71 -9.81 -9.13
N ALA A 143 6.58 -9.15 -9.36
CA ALA A 143 5.61 -8.80 -8.32
C ALA A 143 5.06 -10.02 -7.57
N LYS A 144 4.93 -11.17 -8.24
CA LYS A 144 4.42 -12.40 -7.61
C LYS A 144 5.46 -12.97 -6.66
N SER A 145 6.71 -13.11 -7.09
CA SER A 145 7.80 -13.59 -6.24
C SER A 145 8.01 -12.67 -5.03
N LEU A 146 7.99 -11.35 -5.24
CA LEU A 146 8.11 -10.38 -4.14
C LEU A 146 6.94 -10.48 -3.15
N PHE A 147 5.71 -10.64 -3.66
CA PHE A 147 4.53 -10.84 -2.81
C PHE A 147 4.60 -12.14 -1.99
N GLU A 148 5.08 -13.23 -2.59
CA GLU A 148 5.26 -14.51 -1.89
C GLU A 148 6.27 -14.39 -0.74
N LYS A 149 7.39 -13.69 -0.96
CA LYS A 149 8.36 -13.39 0.12
C LYS A 149 7.73 -12.54 1.22
N TYR A 150 7.04 -11.46 0.85
CA TYR A 150 6.31 -10.63 1.79
C TYR A 150 5.33 -11.45 2.64
N ARG A 151 4.50 -12.28 2.00
CA ARG A 151 3.53 -13.13 2.67
C ARG A 151 4.21 -14.10 3.63
N ALA A 152 5.25 -14.80 3.19
CA ALA A 152 5.98 -15.75 4.03
C ALA A 152 6.56 -15.08 5.28
N THR A 153 7.19 -13.92 5.15
CA THR A 153 7.73 -13.15 6.29
C THR A 153 6.62 -12.77 7.28
N LEU A 154 5.51 -12.21 6.80
CA LEU A 154 4.43 -11.75 7.69
C LEU A 154 3.68 -12.92 8.34
N VAL A 155 3.52 -14.06 7.66
CA VAL A 155 2.98 -15.30 8.26
C VAL A 155 3.91 -15.80 9.37
N GLY A 156 5.22 -15.82 9.13
CA GLY A 156 6.21 -16.21 10.14
C GLY A 156 6.18 -15.31 11.37
N LEU A 157 6.14 -13.99 11.16
CA LEU A 157 6.06 -13.00 12.24
C LEU A 157 4.76 -13.12 13.05
N LYS A 158 3.61 -13.30 12.38
CA LYS A 158 2.33 -13.54 13.07
C LYS A 158 2.36 -14.79 13.95
N SER A 159 2.99 -15.87 13.45
CA SER A 159 3.13 -17.11 14.22
C SER A 159 4.02 -16.94 15.45
N ARG A 160 5.08 -16.13 15.37
CA ARG A 160 6.00 -15.89 16.49
C ARG A 160 5.50 -14.82 17.48
N HIS A 161 4.70 -13.87 16.99
CA HIS A 161 4.22 -12.71 17.76
C HIS A 161 2.69 -12.59 17.70
N PRO A 162 1.94 -13.56 18.25
CA PRO A 162 0.46 -13.58 18.17
C PRO A 162 -0.22 -12.41 18.90
N GLY A 163 0.50 -11.68 19.77
CA GLY A 163 0.01 -10.48 20.44
C GLY A 163 0.05 -9.21 19.59
N VAL A 164 0.68 -9.24 18.41
CA VAL A 164 0.81 -8.08 17.51
C VAL A 164 -0.20 -8.16 16.38
N THR A 165 -0.96 -7.08 16.19
CA THR A 165 -1.78 -6.91 14.98
C THR A 165 -0.91 -6.43 13.83
N PHE A 166 -0.75 -7.26 12.81
CA PHE A 166 0.00 -6.90 11.60
C PHE A 166 -0.91 -6.22 10.59
N VAL A 167 -0.54 -5.01 10.19
CA VAL A 167 -1.23 -4.24 9.14
C VAL A 167 -0.42 -4.33 7.85
N HIS A 168 -1.12 -4.74 6.78
CA HIS A 168 -0.58 -4.79 5.42
C HIS A 168 -0.67 -3.41 4.77
N VAL A 169 0.35 -3.01 4.01
CA VAL A 169 0.38 -1.72 3.31
C VAL A 169 0.74 -1.93 1.84
N THR A 170 -0.13 -1.49 0.94
CA THR A 170 0.16 -1.53 -0.51
C THR A 170 1.35 -0.64 -0.86
N ALA A 171 2.13 -1.00 -1.87
CA ALA A 171 3.23 -0.20 -2.37
C ALA A 171 2.73 1.14 -2.94
N PRO A 172 3.36 2.28 -2.60
CA PRO A 172 2.94 3.60 -3.07
C PRO A 172 3.18 3.75 -4.57
N LEU A 173 2.31 4.51 -5.24
CA LEU A 173 2.35 4.81 -6.66
C LEU A 173 3.24 6.03 -6.95
N THR A 174 3.62 6.21 -8.21
CA THR A 174 4.15 7.49 -8.70
C THR A 174 3.13 8.16 -9.61
N THR A 175 3.29 9.46 -9.85
CA THR A 175 2.60 10.11 -10.97
C THR A 175 3.14 9.54 -12.29
N VAL A 176 2.39 9.71 -13.37
CA VAL A 176 2.85 9.39 -14.71
C VAL A 176 2.90 10.68 -15.52
N GLN A 177 3.99 10.90 -16.25
CA GLN A 177 4.08 12.06 -17.14
C GLN A 177 3.02 11.92 -18.24
N ARG A 178 2.17 12.95 -18.40
CA ARG A 178 1.15 13.02 -19.45
C ARG A 178 1.57 13.99 -20.57
N GLY A 179 0.94 13.85 -21.74
CA GLY A 179 1.00 14.82 -22.84
C GLY A 179 2.10 14.57 -23.88
N ALA A 180 2.31 15.56 -24.76
CA ALA A 180 3.17 15.44 -25.95
C ALA A 180 4.60 14.96 -25.64
N LYS A 181 5.13 15.27 -24.45
CA LYS A 181 6.45 14.81 -23.99
C LYS A 181 6.48 13.29 -23.70
N ALA A 182 5.41 12.73 -23.16
CA ALA A 182 5.26 11.29 -22.95
C ALA A 182 5.10 10.57 -24.30
N TRP A 183 4.23 11.07 -25.17
CA TRP A 183 4.06 10.57 -26.54
C TRP A 183 5.37 10.60 -27.35
N PHE A 184 6.16 11.66 -27.21
CA PHE A 184 7.45 11.81 -27.89
C PHE A 184 8.54 10.89 -27.35
N ASN A 185 8.50 10.54 -26.06
CA ASN A 185 9.39 9.55 -25.48
C ASN A 185 8.99 8.12 -25.88
N GLU A 186 7.68 7.84 -25.93
CA GLU A 186 7.10 6.58 -26.37
C GLU A 186 7.40 6.30 -27.85
N LEU A 187 7.24 7.30 -28.74
CA LEU A 187 7.63 7.21 -30.15
C LEU A 187 9.12 6.91 -30.37
N ARG A 188 9.98 7.24 -29.40
CA ARG A 188 11.42 6.93 -29.45
C ARG A 188 11.79 5.63 -28.73
N GLY A 189 10.81 4.85 -28.28
CA GLY A 189 11.05 3.62 -27.53
C GLY A 189 11.74 3.82 -26.19
N ARG A 190 11.70 5.03 -25.61
CA ARG A 190 12.27 5.29 -24.28
C ARG A 190 11.20 5.05 -23.21
N ALA A 191 11.56 4.29 -22.17
CA ALA A 191 10.70 4.07 -21.02
C ALA A 191 10.28 5.41 -20.39
N VAL A 192 8.97 5.63 -20.26
CA VAL A 192 8.41 6.80 -19.59
C VAL A 192 8.41 6.50 -18.09
N PHE A 193 9.08 7.35 -17.31
CA PHE A 193 9.15 7.22 -15.85
C PHE A 193 7.76 7.03 -15.22
N GLY A 194 7.61 5.98 -14.42
CA GLY A 194 6.39 5.67 -13.67
C GLY A 194 5.41 4.76 -14.41
N VAL A 195 5.51 4.61 -15.74
CA VAL A 195 4.55 3.83 -16.54
C VAL A 195 4.76 2.33 -16.34
N GLY A 196 5.98 1.84 -16.48
CA GLY A 196 6.27 0.41 -16.27
C GLY A 196 6.28 0.03 -14.78
N GLU A 197 6.74 0.95 -13.93
CA GLU A 197 6.89 0.70 -12.51
C GLU A 197 5.53 0.63 -11.80
N ASN A 198 4.56 1.50 -12.14
CA ASN A 198 3.21 1.40 -11.58
C ASN A 198 2.47 0.12 -12.03
N VAL A 199 2.80 -0.45 -13.19
CA VAL A 199 2.27 -1.77 -13.60
C VAL A 199 2.75 -2.86 -12.64
N SER A 200 4.06 -2.91 -12.35
CA SER A 200 4.63 -3.86 -11.38
C SER A 200 4.07 -3.66 -9.97
N ARG A 201 3.94 -2.40 -9.52
CA ARG A 201 3.35 -2.06 -8.23
C ARG A 201 1.89 -2.49 -8.16
N GLU A 202 1.10 -2.27 -9.21
CA GLU A 202 -0.29 -2.69 -9.23
C GLU A 202 -0.43 -4.22 -9.27
N ALA A 203 0.47 -4.94 -9.96
CA ALA A 203 0.49 -6.40 -9.89
C ALA A 203 0.71 -6.91 -8.45
N PHE A 204 1.63 -6.29 -7.70
CA PHE A 204 1.86 -6.60 -6.29
C PHE A 204 0.67 -6.20 -5.40
N ASN A 205 0.15 -4.97 -5.58
CA ASN A 205 -0.96 -4.44 -4.79
C ASN A 205 -2.26 -5.22 -5.02
N ALA A 206 -2.51 -5.69 -6.25
CA ALA A 206 -3.64 -6.56 -6.55
C ALA A 206 -3.58 -7.87 -5.77
N LEU A 207 -2.39 -8.50 -5.68
CA LEU A 207 -2.19 -9.69 -4.85
C LEU A 207 -2.46 -9.39 -3.37
N MET A 208 -1.96 -8.26 -2.85
CA MET A 208 -2.27 -7.84 -1.47
C MET A 208 -3.76 -7.69 -1.22
N ARG A 209 -4.48 -6.99 -2.11
CA ARG A 209 -5.94 -6.80 -2.00
C ARG A 209 -6.68 -8.14 -2.06
N GLN A 210 -6.30 -9.02 -2.97
CA GLN A 210 -6.92 -10.35 -3.12
C GLN A 210 -6.70 -11.22 -1.88
N THR A 211 -5.49 -11.20 -1.32
CA THR A 211 -5.12 -12.05 -0.18
C THR A 211 -5.66 -11.51 1.14
N TYR A 212 -5.57 -10.19 1.39
CA TYR A 212 -5.85 -9.61 2.70
C TYR A 212 -7.13 -8.78 2.77
N GLY A 213 -7.64 -8.28 1.64
CA GLY A 213 -8.82 -7.42 1.61
C GLY A 213 -10.03 -8.07 2.28
N GLY A 214 -10.57 -7.40 3.30
CA GLY A 214 -11.71 -7.88 4.09
C GLY A 214 -11.43 -9.07 5.01
N LYS A 215 -10.19 -9.58 5.03
CA LYS A 215 -9.79 -10.76 5.83
C LYS A 215 -8.81 -10.38 6.94
N GLU A 216 -7.93 -9.43 6.65
CA GLU A 216 -6.94 -8.91 7.58
C GLU A 216 -6.78 -7.39 7.40
N PRO A 217 -6.21 -6.67 8.38
CA PRO A 217 -6.00 -5.24 8.27
C PRO A 217 -5.11 -4.87 7.08
N LEU A 218 -5.66 -4.17 6.09
CA LEU A 218 -4.98 -3.69 4.89
C LEU A 218 -5.17 -2.18 4.74
N PHE A 219 -4.09 -1.41 4.89
CA PHE A 219 -4.03 0.00 4.56
C PHE A 219 -3.66 0.18 3.08
N ASP A 220 -4.66 0.42 2.24
CA ASP A 220 -4.50 0.58 0.78
C ASP A 220 -4.01 1.99 0.40
N LEU A 221 -2.74 2.24 0.69
CA LEU A 221 -2.02 3.46 0.33
C LEU A 221 -2.15 3.80 -1.17
N ALA A 222 -2.04 2.81 -2.05
CA ALA A 222 -2.12 3.01 -3.50
C ALA A 222 -3.52 3.45 -3.93
N ALA A 223 -4.59 2.95 -3.30
CA ALA A 223 -5.94 3.43 -3.54
C ALA A 223 -6.10 4.89 -3.07
N LEU A 224 -5.54 5.26 -1.92
CA LEU A 224 -5.59 6.64 -1.42
C LEU A 224 -4.87 7.64 -2.33
N GLU A 225 -3.67 7.26 -2.79
CA GLU A 225 -2.84 8.07 -3.68
C GLU A 225 -3.44 8.23 -5.08
N SER A 226 -4.18 7.22 -5.55
CA SER A 226 -4.88 7.26 -6.84
C SER A 226 -6.32 7.77 -6.76
N SER A 227 -6.83 8.13 -5.59
CA SER A 227 -8.21 8.63 -5.45
C SER A 227 -8.22 10.14 -5.23
N ARG A 228 -8.99 10.86 -6.04
CA ARG A 228 -9.23 12.29 -5.90
C ARG A 228 -10.22 12.57 -4.76
N PRO A 229 -10.36 13.84 -4.31
CA PRO A 229 -11.33 14.20 -3.27
C PRO A 229 -12.78 13.89 -3.67
N ASP A 230 -13.10 13.94 -4.97
CA ASP A 230 -14.42 13.60 -5.52
C ASP A 230 -14.66 12.09 -5.68
N GLY A 231 -13.71 11.25 -5.28
CA GLY A 231 -13.78 9.80 -5.38
C GLY A 231 -13.37 9.23 -6.74
N THR A 232 -13.13 10.06 -7.76
CA THR A 232 -12.64 9.59 -9.06
C THR A 232 -11.20 9.07 -8.94
N ARG A 233 -10.84 8.12 -9.82
CA ARG A 233 -9.52 7.49 -9.81
C ARG A 233 -8.61 8.12 -10.86
N GLU A 234 -7.37 8.39 -10.48
CA GLU A 234 -6.30 8.73 -11.40
C GLU A 234 -5.73 7.45 -12.01
N THR A 235 -5.88 7.33 -13.33
CA THR A 235 -5.40 6.19 -14.11
C THR A 235 -4.66 6.64 -15.37
N TYR A 236 -3.97 5.69 -15.99
CA TYR A 236 -3.37 5.80 -17.32
C TYR A 236 -3.50 4.46 -18.05
N GLU A 237 -3.44 4.48 -19.38
CA GLU A 237 -3.59 3.27 -20.18
C GLU A 237 -2.25 2.74 -20.68
N VAL A 238 -2.08 1.41 -20.63
CA VAL A 238 -1.00 0.68 -21.28
C VAL A 238 -1.63 -0.51 -22.00
N ASN A 239 -1.43 -0.62 -23.31
CA ASN A 239 -1.98 -1.69 -24.15
C ASN A 239 -3.50 -1.90 -23.97
N GLY A 240 -4.27 -0.81 -23.90
CA GLY A 240 -5.73 -0.86 -23.73
C GLY A 240 -6.21 -1.25 -22.34
N ARG A 241 -5.31 -1.32 -21.34
CA ARG A 241 -5.65 -1.58 -19.94
C ARG A 241 -5.32 -0.36 -19.07
N ALA A 242 -6.29 0.03 -18.24
CA ALA A 242 -6.10 1.09 -17.25
C ALA A 242 -5.30 0.59 -16.03
N TYR A 243 -4.34 1.41 -15.58
CA TYR A 243 -3.54 1.22 -14.37
C TYR A 243 -3.65 2.47 -13.47
N PRO A 244 -3.63 2.31 -12.14
CA PRO A 244 -3.67 3.45 -11.24
C PRO A 244 -2.35 4.21 -11.22
N ALA A 245 -2.43 5.53 -11.08
CA ALA A 245 -1.28 6.40 -10.82
C ALA A 245 -1.57 7.32 -9.64
N MET A 246 -0.52 7.87 -9.02
CA MET A 246 -0.70 8.90 -8.00
C MET A 246 -1.32 10.14 -8.65
N VAL A 247 -2.33 10.72 -7.98
CA VAL A 247 -2.90 12.02 -8.35
C VAL A 247 -1.78 13.07 -8.39
N PRO A 248 -1.57 13.79 -9.51
CA PRO A 248 -0.47 14.75 -9.64
C PRO A 248 -0.43 15.84 -8.58
N ALA A 249 -1.59 16.24 -8.04
CA ALA A 249 -1.67 17.25 -6.99
C ALA A 249 -1.06 16.80 -5.64
N TYR A 250 -0.81 15.50 -5.46
CA TYR A 250 -0.29 14.96 -4.19
C TYR A 250 1.23 14.90 -4.13
N SER A 251 1.93 15.33 -5.18
CA SER A 251 3.39 15.26 -5.24
C SER A 251 3.96 16.43 -6.04
N ASP A 252 5.10 16.97 -5.58
CA ASP A 252 5.82 18.04 -6.27
C ASP A 252 6.90 17.49 -7.22
N ASP A 253 7.36 16.25 -7.00
CA ASP A 253 8.41 15.58 -7.80
C ASP A 253 7.93 14.32 -8.53
N GLY A 254 6.67 13.94 -8.33
CA GLY A 254 6.04 12.77 -8.92
C GLY A 254 6.16 11.47 -8.11
N GLY A 255 6.85 11.46 -6.96
CA GLY A 255 6.99 10.29 -6.10
C GLY A 255 6.78 10.55 -4.61
N HIS A 256 7.31 11.65 -4.07
CA HIS A 256 7.16 12.01 -2.66
C HIS A 256 5.86 12.78 -2.43
N LEU A 257 5.22 12.53 -1.29
CA LEU A 257 3.99 13.25 -0.94
C LEU A 257 4.31 14.70 -0.56
N ASN A 258 3.63 15.64 -1.19
CA ASN A 258 3.61 17.04 -0.78
C ASN A 258 2.61 17.25 0.38
N ALA A 259 2.48 18.48 0.89
CA ALA A 259 1.61 18.77 2.04
C ALA A 259 0.16 18.28 1.86
N GLN A 260 -0.41 18.35 0.66
CA GLN A 260 -1.76 17.86 0.38
C GLN A 260 -1.83 16.34 0.45
N GLY A 261 -0.88 15.65 -0.20
CA GLY A 261 -0.78 14.19 -0.15
C GLY A 261 -0.54 13.67 1.28
N GLN A 262 0.35 14.34 2.03
CA GLN A 262 0.67 14.03 3.42
C GLN A 262 -0.57 14.12 4.32
N ALA A 263 -1.30 15.24 4.30
CA ALA A 263 -2.49 15.42 5.12
C ALA A 263 -3.57 14.36 4.83
N ARG A 264 -3.78 14.04 3.54
CA ARG A 264 -4.73 13.02 3.10
C ARG A 264 -4.36 11.63 3.64
N VAL A 265 -3.13 11.19 3.40
CA VAL A 265 -2.69 9.84 3.78
C VAL A 265 -2.56 9.71 5.30
N ALA A 266 -2.07 10.75 5.98
CA ALA A 266 -1.96 10.76 7.44
C ALA A 266 -3.32 10.68 8.13
N SER A 267 -4.31 11.48 7.70
CA SER A 267 -5.68 11.44 8.23
C SER A 267 -6.29 10.04 8.06
N ALA A 268 -6.08 9.42 6.89
CA ALA A 268 -6.52 8.06 6.62
C ALA A 268 -5.80 7.03 7.49
N LEU A 269 -4.47 7.14 7.67
CA LEU A 269 -3.69 6.21 8.48
C LEU A 269 -4.11 6.28 9.96
N VAL A 270 -4.25 7.48 10.51
CA VAL A 270 -4.67 7.67 11.91
C VAL A 270 -6.05 7.07 12.14
N THR A 271 -7.00 7.36 11.26
CA THR A 271 -8.37 6.84 11.35
C THR A 271 -8.38 5.31 11.22
N PHE A 272 -7.60 4.77 10.30
CA PHE A 272 -7.46 3.33 10.10
C PHE A 272 -6.89 2.64 11.34
N LEU A 273 -5.76 3.11 11.88
CA LEU A 273 -5.11 2.52 13.04
C LEU A 273 -5.99 2.61 14.29
N ALA A 274 -6.70 3.72 14.47
CA ALA A 274 -7.62 3.93 15.58
C ALA A 274 -8.87 3.02 15.53
N ALA A 275 -9.23 2.52 14.35
CA ALA A 275 -10.35 1.60 14.16
C ALA A 275 -9.98 0.12 14.36
N LEU A 276 -8.69 -0.20 14.52
CA LEU A 276 -8.25 -1.58 14.77
C LEU A 276 -8.76 -2.07 16.13
N PRO A 277 -9.15 -3.34 16.26
CA PRO A 277 -9.50 -3.92 17.55
C PRO A 277 -8.36 -3.77 18.57
N GLU A 278 -8.72 -3.62 19.85
CA GLU A 278 -7.73 -3.71 20.93
C GLU A 278 -7.27 -5.16 21.08
N ALA A 279 -5.96 -5.36 21.21
CA ALA A 279 -5.43 -6.70 21.51
C ALA A 279 -5.97 -7.15 22.88
N PRO A 280 -6.46 -8.40 23.01
CA PRO A 280 -6.93 -8.91 24.29
C PRO A 280 -5.85 -8.80 25.37
N ALA A 281 -6.22 -8.34 26.56
CA ALA A 281 -5.29 -8.13 27.69
C ALA A 281 -4.45 -9.38 28.04
N ALA A 282 -4.98 -10.58 27.78
CA ALA A 282 -4.29 -11.86 28.02
C ALA A 282 -3.05 -12.09 27.14
N ALA A 283 -2.96 -11.48 25.95
CA ALA A 283 -1.78 -11.60 25.09
C ALA A 283 -0.60 -10.72 25.55
N LYS A 284 -0.86 -9.78 26.48
CA LYS A 284 0.13 -8.85 27.04
C LYS A 284 0.75 -9.35 28.35
N ALA A 285 0.23 -10.46 28.87
CA ALA A 285 0.75 -11.15 30.04
C ALA A 285 1.59 -12.36 29.61
N GLY A 286 2.75 -12.11 29.02
CA GLY A 286 3.86 -13.09 28.98
C GLY A 286 4.81 -12.83 30.16
N PRO A 287 5.49 -13.85 30.68
CA PRO A 287 5.95 -13.97 32.08
C PRO A 287 6.77 -12.80 32.61
#